data_AF-A0A3P7G1G2-F1
#
_entry.id   AF-A0A3P7G1G2-F1
#
_cell.length_a   1.000
_cell.length_b   1.000
_cell.length_c   1.000
_cell.angle_alpha   90.00
_cell.angle_beta   90.00
_cell.angle_gamma   90.00
#
_symmetry.space_group_name_H-M   'P 1'
#
loop_
_entity.id
_entity.type
_entity.pdbx_description
1 polymer ?
#
loop_
_entity_poly.entity_id
_entity_poly.type
_entity_poly.pdbx_seq_one_letter_code
_entity_poly.pdbx_strand_id
1 'polypeptide(L)'
;AKADDSLRFSRSRINTYQALTSPSLICLSSKDPILYAFELSYELRRLSNIENEFRNEYQELSRKCQSFSVNMLEQVRGSKELEIVLNHTTNAWEEVTERKSANFYQNLARLKLAIKLRQKIFVAHPNCQQLLSAIFYDGLPGFRDRRIITKMLIILGVSIASPLLAIIYLIAPKSSFGEFARRPFIKFLCHSTSYCFFLC
;
A
#
# COMPACT_ATOMS: atom_id res chain seq x y z
N ALA A 1 8.53 22.94 40.99
CA ALA A 1 9.42 21.77 40.78
C ALA A 1 8.82 20.76 39.80
N LYS A 2 7.73 20.04 40.12
CA LYS A 2 7.16 19.00 39.22
C LYS A 2 6.76 19.49 37.82
N ALA A 3 6.15 20.67 37.70
CA ALA A 3 5.70 21.20 36.40
C ALA A 3 6.86 21.66 35.49
N ASP A 4 7.97 22.09 36.09
CA ASP A 4 9.15 22.57 35.35
C ASP A 4 9.91 21.40 34.72
N ASP A 5 9.96 20.28 35.46
CA ASP A 5 10.56 19.03 34.99
C ASP A 5 9.75 18.38 33.85
N SER A 6 8.40 18.43 33.90
CA SER A 6 7.56 17.88 32.83
C SER A 6 7.72 18.58 31.49
N LEU A 7 7.92 19.91 31.49
CA LEU A 7 8.19 20.66 30.27
C LEU A 7 9.56 20.32 29.68
N ARG A 8 10.59 20.23 30.53
CA ARG A 8 11.94 19.82 30.11
C ARG A 8 11.94 18.40 29.54
N PHE A 9 11.24 17.46 30.17
CA PHE A 9 11.10 16.10 29.67
C PHE A 9 10.43 16.05 28.30
N SER A 10 9.30 16.75 28.13
CA SER A 10 8.57 16.79 26.87
C SER A 10 9.43 17.37 25.74
N ARG A 11 10.13 18.47 26.03
CA ARG A 11 11.01 19.13 25.05
C ARG A 11 12.24 18.29 24.70
N SER A 12 12.84 17.63 25.69
CA SER A 12 13.93 16.68 25.46
C SER A 12 13.50 15.55 24.53
N ARG A 13 12.31 14.98 24.76
CA ARG A 13 11.80 13.87 23.95
C ARG A 13 11.52 14.31 22.50
N ILE A 14 10.92 15.49 22.30
CA ILE A 14 10.70 16.03 20.95
C ILE A 14 12.02 16.25 20.23
N ASN A 15 13.02 16.82 20.90
CA ASN A 15 14.36 17.00 20.34
C ASN A 15 14.99 15.65 19.95
N THR A 16 14.82 14.60 20.76
CA THR A 16 15.26 13.25 20.42
C THR A 16 14.57 12.75 19.14
N TYR A 17 13.25 12.87 19.04
CA TYR A 17 12.54 12.49 17.81
C TYR A 17 12.96 13.34 16.61
N GLN A 18 13.21 14.64 16.79
CA GLN A 18 13.73 15.50 15.75
C GLN A 18 15.07 15.01 15.21
N ALA A 19 15.96 14.51 16.08
CA ALA A 19 17.20 13.87 15.68
C ALA A 19 16.95 12.54 14.93
N LEU A 20 16.09 11.66 15.47
CA LEU A 20 15.76 10.36 14.87
C LEU A 20 15.10 10.46 13.49
N THR A 21 14.35 11.54 13.24
CA THR A 21 13.74 11.81 11.92
C THR A 21 14.70 12.42 10.90
N SER A 22 15.97 12.61 11.24
CA SER A 22 16.97 13.13 10.30
C SER A 22 17.26 12.11 9.19
N PRO A 23 17.10 12.47 7.90
CA PRO A 23 17.36 11.56 6.77
C PRO A 23 18.73 10.90 6.81
N SER A 24 19.78 11.69 7.10
CA SER A 24 21.16 11.18 7.16
C SER A 24 21.33 10.16 8.27
N LEU A 25 20.70 10.39 9.43
CA LEU A 25 20.75 9.44 10.53
C LEU A 25 20.05 8.14 10.14
N ILE A 26 18.82 8.23 9.61
CA ILE A 26 18.05 7.05 9.17
C ILE A 26 18.85 6.22 8.16
N CYS A 27 19.48 6.85 7.17
CA CYS A 27 20.28 6.15 6.17
C CYS A 27 21.50 5.42 6.75
N LEU A 28 22.15 6.00 7.77
CA LEU A 28 23.39 5.47 8.32
C LEU A 28 23.16 4.46 9.46
N SER A 29 22.07 4.60 10.21
CA SER A 29 21.80 3.75 11.38
C SER A 29 20.89 2.56 11.06
N SER A 30 20.02 2.67 10.05
CA SER A 30 18.93 1.73 9.84
C SER A 30 19.25 0.72 8.74
N LYS A 31 19.08 -0.58 9.03
CA LYS A 31 19.22 -1.66 8.03
C LYS A 31 18.19 -1.56 6.91
N ASP A 32 16.97 -1.13 7.23
CA ASP A 32 15.88 -0.89 6.28
C ASP A 32 15.31 0.52 6.51
N PRO A 33 15.82 1.53 5.80
CA PRO A 33 15.47 2.93 6.05
C PRO A 33 14.00 3.24 5.72
N ILE A 34 13.41 2.57 4.73
CA ILE A 34 12.01 2.77 4.36
C ILE A 34 11.09 2.23 5.45
N LEU A 35 11.37 1.02 5.97
CA LEU A 35 10.59 0.43 7.06
C LEU A 35 10.66 1.30 8.31
N TYR A 36 11.89 1.68 8.69
CA TYR A 36 12.13 2.52 9.86
C TYR A 36 11.35 3.84 9.78
N ALA A 37 11.37 4.51 8.63
CA ALA A 37 10.62 5.74 8.42
C ALA A 37 9.09 5.54 8.49
N PHE A 38 8.57 4.40 8.02
CA PHE A 38 7.15 4.08 8.16
C PHE A 38 6.74 3.89 9.62
N GLU A 39 7.52 3.13 10.38
CA GLU A 39 7.26 2.86 11.80
C GLU A 39 7.38 4.14 12.63
N LEU A 40 8.45 4.91 12.43
CA LEU A 40 8.68 6.17 13.13
C LEU A 40 7.58 7.19 12.83
N SER A 41 7.17 7.33 11.57
CA SER A 41 6.07 8.25 11.22
C SER A 41 4.73 7.81 11.84
N TYR A 42 4.48 6.50 11.99
CA TYR A 42 3.31 5.98 12.68
C TYR A 42 3.36 6.27 14.18
N GLU A 43 4.51 6.04 14.82
CA GLU A 43 4.74 6.34 16.23
C GLU A 43 4.54 7.83 16.54
N LEU A 44 5.16 8.71 15.76
CA LEU A 44 5.04 10.17 15.91
C LEU A 44 3.59 10.64 15.78
N ARG A 45 2.85 10.07 14.84
CA ARG A 45 1.42 10.38 14.69
C ARG A 45 0.60 9.85 15.87
N ARG A 46 0.94 8.70 16.45
CA ARG A 46 0.32 8.21 17.68
C ARG A 46 0.61 9.16 18.85
N LEU A 47 1.86 9.58 19.01
CA LEU A 47 2.26 10.55 20.03
C LEU A 47 1.53 11.89 19.87
N SER A 48 1.34 12.36 18.64
CA SER A 48 0.58 13.59 18.38
C SER A 48 -0.87 13.57 18.87
N ASN A 49 -1.46 12.37 19.04
CA ASN A 49 -2.81 12.21 19.58
C ASN A 49 -2.82 12.04 21.10
N ILE A 50 -1.69 11.64 21.69
CA ILE A 50 -1.54 11.47 23.14
C ILE A 50 -1.15 12.82 23.77
N GLU A 51 -0.27 13.58 23.12
CA GLU A 51 0.28 14.84 23.60
C GLU A 51 -0.20 15.99 22.73
N ASN A 52 -1.32 16.57 23.16
CA ASN A 52 -2.02 17.54 22.35
C ASN A 52 -1.29 18.89 22.30
N GLU A 53 -0.50 19.21 23.34
CA GLU A 53 0.29 20.44 23.45
C GLU A 53 1.35 20.55 22.34
N PHE A 54 1.97 19.43 21.95
CA PHE A 54 3.02 19.36 20.93
C PHE A 54 2.57 18.64 19.65
N ARG A 55 1.25 18.52 19.46
CA ARG A 55 0.65 17.79 18.34
C ARG A 55 1.21 18.22 16.98
N ASN A 56 1.38 19.53 16.77
CA ASN A 56 1.85 20.07 15.50
C ASN A 56 3.30 19.64 15.20
N GLU A 57 4.18 19.70 16.20
CA GLU A 57 5.58 19.30 16.09
C GLU A 57 5.69 17.81 15.75
N TYR A 58 4.94 16.96 16.45
CA TYR A 58 4.88 15.53 16.15
C TYR A 58 4.34 15.23 14.75
N GLN A 59 3.32 15.97 14.29
CA GLN A 59 2.77 15.80 12.94
C GLN A 59 3.77 16.24 11.86
N GLU A 60 4.52 17.31 12.09
CA GLU A 60 5.56 17.77 11.18
C GLU A 60 6.69 16.74 11.07
N LEU A 61 7.18 16.23 12.20
CA LEU A 61 8.16 15.15 12.25
C LEU A 61 7.66 13.88 11.54
N SER A 62 6.38 13.53 11.74
CA SER A 62 5.75 12.40 11.04
C SER A 62 5.76 12.62 9.53
N ARG A 63 5.38 13.82 9.05
CA ARG A 63 5.42 14.17 7.63
C ARG A 63 6.84 14.12 7.07
N LYS A 64 7.84 14.59 7.81
CA LYS A 64 9.25 14.53 7.40
C LYS A 64 9.70 13.08 7.12
N CYS A 65 9.34 12.14 7.98
CA CYS A 65 9.59 10.71 7.74
C CYS A 65 8.84 10.16 6.51
N GLN A 66 7.59 10.57 6.30
CA GLN A 66 6.83 10.15 5.12
C GLN A 66 7.48 10.66 3.83
N SER A 67 7.89 11.93 3.79
CA SER A 67 8.59 12.53 2.65
C SER A 67 9.93 11.85 2.40
N PHE A 68 10.67 11.48 3.45
CA PHE A 68 11.90 10.71 3.29
C PHE A 68 11.68 9.38 2.54
N SER A 69 10.65 8.62 2.90
CA SER A 69 10.33 7.36 2.21
C SER A 69 9.92 7.59 0.75
N VAL A 70 9.21 8.68 0.45
CA VAL A 70 8.85 9.05 -0.93
C VAL A 70 10.11 9.41 -1.73
N ASN A 71 10.99 10.23 -1.16
CA ASN A 71 12.23 10.63 -1.83
C ASN A 71 13.14 9.42 -2.11
N MET A 72 13.16 8.42 -1.22
CA MET A 72 13.84 7.15 -1.48
C MET A 72 13.23 6.38 -2.65
N LEU A 73 11.90 6.39 -2.76
CA LEU A 73 11.19 5.76 -3.88
C LEU A 73 11.42 6.47 -5.22
N GLU A 74 11.60 7.80 -5.20
CA GLU A 74 11.96 8.59 -6.39
C GLU A 74 13.32 8.22 -6.97
N GLN A 75 14.23 7.66 -6.16
CA GLN A 75 15.56 7.23 -6.63
C GLN A 75 15.54 5.90 -7.38
N VAL A 76 14.41 5.19 -7.39
CA VAL A 76 14.25 3.92 -8.09
C VAL A 76 14.18 4.15 -9.60
N ARG A 77 15.09 3.53 -10.36
CA ARG A 77 15.23 3.77 -11.81
C ARG A 77 14.55 2.72 -12.67
N GLY A 78 14.35 1.52 -12.12
CA GLY A 78 13.81 0.37 -12.86
C GLY A 78 12.54 -0.22 -12.25
N SER A 79 11.72 -0.86 -13.09
CA SER A 79 10.56 -1.65 -12.64
C SER A 79 10.98 -2.81 -11.73
N LYS A 80 12.16 -3.41 -11.98
CA LYS A 80 12.67 -4.50 -11.15
C LYS A 80 13.06 -4.05 -9.75
N GLU A 81 13.77 -2.92 -9.66
CA GLU A 81 14.10 -2.29 -8.38
C GLU A 81 12.83 -1.91 -7.61
N LEU A 82 11.84 -1.34 -8.30
CA LEU A 82 10.54 -0.99 -7.71
C LEU A 82 9.83 -2.22 -7.16
N GLU A 83 9.78 -3.31 -7.93
CA GLU A 83 9.19 -4.57 -7.50
C GLU A 83 9.89 -5.11 -6.25
N ILE A 84 11.22 -5.07 -6.19
CA ILE A 84 12.00 -5.47 -5.02
C ILE A 84 11.62 -4.63 -3.80
N VAL A 85 11.60 -3.30 -3.94
CA VAL A 85 11.24 -2.38 -2.83
C VAL A 85 9.82 -2.65 -2.32
N LEU A 86 8.84 -2.80 -3.21
CA LEU A 86 7.43 -3.00 -2.82
C LEU A 86 7.12 -4.41 -2.29
N ASN A 87 7.98 -5.37 -2.58
CA ASN A 87 7.84 -6.75 -2.12
C ASN A 87 8.78 -7.13 -0.97
N HIS A 88 9.68 -6.24 -0.56
CA HIS A 88 10.66 -6.52 0.48
C HIS A 88 9.98 -6.86 1.83
N THR A 89 10.14 -8.11 2.25
CA THR A 89 9.71 -8.64 3.55
C THR A 89 10.90 -8.62 4.51
N THR A 90 10.70 -8.11 5.71
CA THR A 90 11.59 -8.35 6.84
C THR A 90 11.00 -9.47 7.70
N ASN A 91 11.87 -10.34 8.23
CA ASN A 91 11.49 -11.53 9.01
C ASN A 91 10.54 -11.23 10.19
N ALA A 92 10.46 -9.97 10.62
CA ALA A 92 9.56 -9.50 11.68
C ALA A 92 8.05 -9.53 11.32
N TRP A 93 7.68 -9.75 10.05
CA TRP A 93 6.27 -9.75 9.62
C TRP A 93 5.83 -10.98 8.83
N GLU A 94 6.71 -11.97 8.69
CA GLU A 94 6.38 -13.25 8.05
C GLU A 94 5.23 -13.96 8.77
N GLU A 95 5.13 -13.84 10.10
CA GLU A 95 4.06 -14.44 10.92
C GLU A 95 2.64 -13.94 10.59
N VAL A 96 2.48 -12.75 9.99
CA VAL A 96 1.13 -12.22 9.64
C VAL A 96 0.67 -12.72 8.27
N THR A 97 1.57 -13.28 7.46
CA THR A 97 1.30 -13.63 6.06
C THR A 97 1.10 -15.13 5.83
N GLU A 98 1.13 -15.94 6.88
CA GLU A 98 0.69 -17.34 6.83
C GLU A 98 -0.82 -17.44 6.66
N ARG A 99 -1.30 -17.36 5.41
CA ARG A 99 -2.53 -18.04 4.92
C ARG A 99 -2.69 -17.81 3.41
N LYS A 100 -2.32 -18.85 2.65
CA LYS A 100 -2.89 -19.23 1.34
C LYS A 100 -2.98 -18.12 0.28
N SER A 101 -1.91 -17.88 -0.47
CA SER A 101 -2.04 -17.63 -1.92
C SER A 101 -0.75 -17.98 -2.66
N ALA A 102 -0.64 -19.24 -3.05
CA ALA A 102 0.51 -19.79 -3.76
C ALA A 102 0.58 -19.42 -5.25
N ASN A 103 0.06 -18.26 -5.68
CA ASN A 103 0.05 -17.92 -7.11
C ASN A 103 0.20 -16.42 -7.38
N PHE A 104 1.22 -16.17 -8.22
CA PHE A 104 1.51 -15.00 -9.04
C PHE A 104 1.74 -13.69 -8.27
N TYR A 105 2.99 -13.26 -8.23
CA TYR A 105 3.52 -12.09 -7.53
C TYR A 105 3.70 -12.23 -6.02
N GLN A 106 4.96 -12.01 -5.66
CA GLN A 106 5.38 -11.47 -4.40
C GLN A 106 4.35 -10.49 -3.81
N ASN A 107 4.12 -10.60 -2.51
CA ASN A 107 2.85 -10.29 -1.86
C ASN A 107 2.50 -8.80 -1.73
N LEU A 108 3.16 -7.90 -2.49
CA LEU A 108 3.19 -6.46 -2.30
C LEU A 108 3.34 -6.13 -0.81
N ALA A 109 4.19 -6.89 -0.11
CA ALA A 109 4.21 -6.96 1.34
C ALA A 109 4.54 -5.61 1.95
N ARG A 110 5.56 -4.92 1.40
CA ARG A 110 5.91 -3.56 1.82
C ARG A 110 4.79 -2.58 1.52
N LEU A 111 4.12 -2.70 0.37
CA LEU A 111 3.01 -1.82 0.01
C LEU A 111 1.80 -2.01 0.95
N LYS A 112 1.45 -3.27 1.28
CA LYS A 112 0.40 -3.59 2.27
C LYS A 112 0.74 -3.01 3.64
N LEU A 113 2.00 -3.13 4.07
CA LEU A 113 2.49 -2.52 5.29
C LEU A 113 2.38 -0.99 5.26
N ALA A 114 2.77 -0.36 4.14
CA ALA A 114 2.63 1.08 3.94
C ALA A 114 1.17 1.54 4.11
N ILE A 115 0.20 0.78 3.58
CA ILE A 115 -1.23 1.05 3.77
C ILE A 115 -1.61 0.92 5.26
N LYS A 116 -1.19 -0.16 5.94
CA LYS A 116 -1.46 -0.37 7.37
C LYS A 116 -0.90 0.76 8.24
N LEU A 117 0.30 1.23 7.92
CA LEU A 117 0.97 2.35 8.60
C LEU A 117 0.52 3.72 8.08
N ARG A 118 -0.54 3.80 7.27
CA ARG A 118 -1.15 5.03 6.74
C ARG A 118 -0.15 5.94 6.01
N GLN A 119 0.70 5.35 5.18
CA GLN A 119 1.70 6.03 4.34
C GLN A 119 1.08 6.48 3.02
N LYS A 120 0.14 7.44 3.08
CA LYS A 120 -0.69 7.82 1.93
C LYS A 120 0.12 8.34 0.74
N ILE A 121 1.07 9.24 0.98
CA ILE A 121 1.88 9.86 -0.07
C ILE A 121 2.83 8.85 -0.75
N PHE A 122 3.34 7.87 0.00
CA PHE A 122 4.15 6.78 -0.56
C PHE A 122 3.32 5.89 -1.48
N VAL A 123 2.13 5.48 -1.03
CA VAL A 123 1.23 4.64 -1.85
C VAL A 123 0.75 5.39 -3.08
N ALA A 124 0.47 6.70 -2.98
CA ALA A 124 0.02 7.54 -4.07
C ALA A 124 1.12 7.91 -5.09
N HIS A 125 2.36 7.52 -4.84
CA HIS A 125 3.48 7.83 -5.73
C HIS A 125 3.24 7.27 -7.15
N PRO A 126 3.56 8.03 -8.23
CA PRO A 126 3.29 7.62 -9.61
C PRO A 126 3.82 6.22 -9.96
N ASN A 127 5.05 5.89 -9.54
CA ASN A 127 5.65 4.58 -9.78
C ASN A 127 4.83 3.45 -9.13
N CYS A 128 4.39 3.63 -7.88
CA CYS A 128 3.55 2.66 -7.18
C CYS A 128 2.20 2.50 -7.88
N GLN A 129 1.57 3.61 -8.26
CA GLN A 129 0.26 3.60 -8.91
C GLN A 129 0.31 2.96 -10.30
N GLN A 130 1.40 3.19 -11.05
CA GLN A 130 1.62 2.55 -12.34
C GLN A 130 1.75 1.02 -12.21
N LEU A 131 2.54 0.55 -11.25
CA LEU A 131 2.69 -0.89 -10.97
C LEU A 131 1.37 -1.50 -10.50
N LEU A 132 0.66 -0.83 -9.58
CA LEU A 132 -0.65 -1.30 -9.11
C LEU A 132 -1.68 -1.37 -10.25
N SER A 133 -1.69 -0.37 -11.14
CA SER A 133 -2.54 -0.35 -12.32
C SER A 133 -2.22 -1.51 -13.28
N ALA A 134 -0.93 -1.80 -13.49
CA ALA A 134 -0.50 -2.93 -14.33
C ALA A 134 -0.99 -4.27 -13.75
N ILE A 135 -0.92 -4.44 -12.43
CA ILE A 135 -1.42 -5.63 -11.74
C ILE A 135 -2.95 -5.70 -11.80
N PHE A 136 -3.65 -4.58 -11.62
CA PHE A 136 -5.10 -4.55 -11.56
C PHE A 136 -5.76 -4.87 -12.92
N TYR A 137 -5.21 -4.31 -14.01
CA TYR A 137 -5.67 -4.54 -15.38
C TYR A 137 -4.94 -5.68 -16.10
N ASP A 138 -4.26 -6.56 -15.36
CA ASP A 138 -3.55 -7.68 -15.95
C ASP A 138 -4.50 -8.50 -16.85
N GLY A 139 -4.06 -8.79 -18.09
CA GLY A 139 -4.83 -9.50 -19.12
C GLY A 139 -5.86 -8.69 -19.89
N LEU A 140 -5.94 -7.39 -19.63
CA LEU A 140 -6.75 -6.45 -20.41
C LEU A 140 -5.84 -5.39 -21.02
N PRO A 141 -4.94 -5.78 -21.96
CA PRO A 141 -3.98 -4.85 -22.52
C PRO A 141 -4.69 -3.66 -23.18
N GLY A 142 -4.24 -2.46 -22.83
CA GLY A 142 -4.77 -1.20 -23.33
C GLY A 142 -6.13 -0.80 -22.76
N PHE A 143 -6.72 -1.53 -21.80
CA PHE A 143 -8.01 -1.13 -21.21
C PHE A 143 -7.97 0.30 -20.67
N ARG A 144 -6.86 0.71 -20.05
CA ARG A 144 -6.67 2.08 -19.54
C ARG A 144 -6.87 3.15 -20.61
N ASP A 145 -6.40 2.91 -21.82
CA ASP A 145 -6.35 3.91 -22.89
C ASP A 145 -7.53 3.76 -23.88
N ARG A 146 -8.45 2.81 -23.64
CA ARG A 146 -9.66 2.63 -24.45
C ARG A 146 -10.67 3.75 -24.22
N ARG A 147 -11.45 4.02 -25.29
CA ARG A 147 -12.60 4.91 -25.25
C ARG A 147 -13.62 4.44 -24.22
N ILE A 148 -14.31 5.41 -23.61
CA ILE A 148 -15.29 5.12 -22.55
C ILE A 148 -16.38 4.15 -23.02
N ILE A 149 -16.88 4.31 -24.26
CA ILE A 149 -17.91 3.42 -24.83
C ILE A 149 -17.43 1.97 -24.87
N THR A 150 -16.19 1.73 -25.34
CA THR A 150 -15.61 0.39 -25.38
C THR A 150 -15.41 -0.20 -23.98
N LYS A 151 -15.01 0.63 -23.01
CA LYS A 151 -14.91 0.21 -21.59
C LYS A 151 -16.28 -0.23 -21.07
N MET A 152 -17.32 0.57 -21.30
CA MET A 152 -18.68 0.25 -20.87
C MET A 152 -19.20 -1.06 -21.49
N LEU A 153 -18.94 -1.29 -22.78
CA LEU A 153 -19.32 -2.55 -23.44
C LEU A 153 -18.60 -3.76 -22.83
N ILE A 154 -17.30 -3.65 -22.55
CA ILE A 154 -16.54 -4.73 -21.89
C ILE A 154 -17.09 -4.99 -20.49
N ILE A 155 -17.34 -3.94 -19.72
CA ILE A 155 -17.90 -4.03 -18.36
C ILE A 155 -19.26 -4.73 -18.42
N LEU A 156 -20.17 -4.29 -19.29
CA LEU A 156 -21.49 -4.89 -19.45
C LEU A 156 -21.40 -6.38 -19.87
N GLY A 157 -20.53 -6.71 -20.83
CA GLY A 157 -20.33 -8.08 -21.26
C GLY A 157 -19.85 -9.01 -20.15
N VAL A 158 -18.88 -8.55 -19.34
CA VAL A 158 -18.39 -9.33 -18.18
C VAL A 158 -19.44 -9.40 -17.07
N SER A 159 -20.23 -8.33 -16.85
CA SER A 159 -21.35 -8.35 -15.89
C SER A 159 -22.39 -9.41 -16.25
N ILE A 160 -22.81 -9.48 -17.52
CA ILE A 160 -23.76 -10.50 -17.99
C ILE A 160 -23.16 -11.91 -17.87
N ALA A 161 -21.87 -12.06 -18.17
CA ALA A 161 -21.17 -13.34 -18.08
C ALA A 161 -20.80 -13.75 -16.64
N SER A 162 -20.95 -12.87 -15.64
CA SER A 162 -20.55 -13.08 -14.25
C SER A 162 -21.04 -14.42 -13.64
N PRO A 163 -22.33 -14.80 -13.72
CA PRO A 163 -22.79 -16.08 -13.15
C PRO A 163 -22.12 -17.29 -13.82
N LEU A 164 -21.93 -17.26 -15.15
CA LEU A 164 -21.25 -18.33 -15.88
C LEU A 164 -19.78 -18.42 -15.48
N LEU A 165 -19.08 -17.27 -15.38
CA LEU A 165 -17.69 -17.21 -14.94
C LEU A 165 -17.51 -17.77 -13.52
N ALA A 166 -18.44 -17.51 -12.62
CA ALA A 166 -18.42 -18.04 -11.26
C ALA A 166 -18.56 -19.58 -11.24
N ILE A 167 -19.47 -20.13 -12.03
CA ILE A 167 -19.66 -21.59 -12.16
C ILE A 167 -18.41 -22.24 -12.77
N ILE A 168 -17.85 -21.68 -13.84
CA ILE A 168 -16.63 -22.20 -14.48
C ILE A 168 -15.46 -22.17 -13.49
N TYR A 169 -15.32 -21.10 -12.71
CA TYR A 169 -14.27 -20.99 -11.71
C TYR A 169 -14.40 -22.05 -10.60
N LEU A 170 -15.63 -22.42 -10.23
CA LEU A 170 -15.90 -23.46 -9.23
C LEU A 170 -15.57 -24.86 -9.73
N ILE A 171 -15.92 -25.18 -10.99
CA ILE A 171 -15.74 -26.52 -11.57
C ILE A 171 -14.31 -26.72 -12.09
N ALA A 172 -13.76 -25.74 -12.80
CA ALA A 172 -12.49 -25.84 -13.52
C ALA A 172 -11.63 -24.57 -13.34
N PRO A 173 -11.07 -24.33 -12.14
CA PRO A 173 -10.33 -23.11 -11.83
C PRO A 173 -9.05 -22.92 -12.66
N LYS A 174 -8.47 -24.00 -13.19
CA LYS A 174 -7.25 -23.97 -14.04
C LYS A 174 -7.55 -23.78 -15.54
N SER A 175 -8.82 -23.66 -15.93
CA SER A 175 -9.18 -23.36 -17.33
C SER A 175 -8.79 -21.93 -17.71
N SER A 176 -8.76 -21.61 -19.01
CA SER A 176 -8.49 -20.24 -19.48
C SER A 176 -9.49 -19.21 -18.92
N PHE A 177 -10.77 -19.57 -18.88
CA PHE A 177 -11.82 -18.76 -18.27
C PHE A 177 -11.73 -18.71 -16.74
N GLY A 178 -11.31 -19.81 -16.11
CA GLY A 178 -11.03 -19.85 -14.66
C GLY A 178 -9.90 -18.89 -14.27
N GLU A 179 -8.78 -18.91 -15.00
CA GLU A 179 -7.67 -17.97 -14.80
C GLU A 179 -8.08 -16.53 -15.14
N PHE A 180 -8.89 -16.32 -16.19
CA PHE A 180 -9.46 -15.01 -16.48
C PHE A 180 -10.33 -14.47 -15.32
N ALA A 181 -11.16 -15.32 -14.70
CA ALA A 181 -11.95 -14.97 -13.53
C ALA A 181 -11.10 -14.70 -12.26
N ARG A 182 -9.84 -15.17 -12.22
CA ARG A 182 -8.92 -14.88 -11.10
C ARG A 182 -8.35 -13.47 -11.11
N ARG A 183 -8.39 -12.78 -12.26
CA ARG A 183 -7.82 -11.44 -12.44
C ARG A 183 -8.51 -10.40 -11.54
N PRO A 184 -7.79 -9.44 -10.95
CA PRO A 184 -8.35 -8.52 -9.94
C PRO A 184 -9.55 -7.70 -10.44
N PHE A 185 -9.43 -7.10 -11.63
CA PHE A 185 -10.51 -6.31 -12.21
C PHE A 185 -11.77 -7.14 -12.49
N ILE A 186 -11.61 -8.38 -12.98
CA ILE A 186 -12.74 -9.27 -13.24
C ILE A 186 -13.43 -9.67 -11.95
N LYS A 187 -12.67 -10.03 -10.90
CA LYS A 187 -13.24 -10.27 -9.56
C LYS A 187 -14.03 -9.08 -9.04
N PHE A 188 -13.46 -7.89 -9.11
CA PHE A 188 -14.14 -6.66 -8.70
C PHE A 188 -15.47 -6.47 -9.42
N LEU A 189 -15.48 -6.71 -10.74
CA LEU A 189 -16.67 -6.55 -11.55
C LEU A 189 -17.74 -7.62 -11.24
N CYS A 190 -17.35 -8.88 -11.07
CA CYS A 190 -18.28 -9.94 -10.68
C CYS A 190 -18.91 -9.66 -9.31
N HIS A 191 -18.11 -9.23 -8.32
CA HIS A 191 -18.63 -8.85 -6.99
C HIS A 191 -19.60 -7.66 -7.08
N SER A 192 -19.22 -6.61 -7.82
CA SER A 192 -20.06 -5.42 -7.98
C SER A 192 -21.38 -5.74 -8.69
N THR A 193 -21.32 -6.59 -9.72
CA THR A 193 -22.50 -7.04 -10.47
C THR A 193 -23.42 -7.87 -9.58
N SER A 194 -22.87 -8.82 -8.82
CA SER A 194 -23.65 -9.62 -7.87
C SER A 194 -24.34 -8.75 -6.82
N TYR A 195 -23.68 -7.69 -6.35
CA TYR A 195 -24.28 -6.74 -5.41
C TYR A 195 -25.39 -5.91 -6.05
N CYS A 196 -25.21 -5.45 -7.30
CA CYS A 196 -26.26 -4.75 -8.04
C CYS A 196 -27.48 -5.63 -8.26
N PHE A 197 -27.30 -6.89 -8.67
CA PHE A 197 -28.41 -7.85 -8.81
C PHE A 197 -29.12 -8.16 -7.49
N PHE A 198 -28.41 -8.10 -6.36
CA PHE A 198 -29.03 -8.28 -5.05
C PHE A 198 -29.91 -7.08 -4.64
N LEU A 199 -29.55 -5.87 -5.08
CA LEU A 199 -30.32 -4.66 -4.79
C LEU A 199 -31.51 -4.43 -5.74
N CYS A 200 -31.48 -5.02 -6.93
CA CYS A 200 -32.57 -4.95 -7.91
C CYS A 200 -33.63 -6.00 -7.61
#